data_AF-A0AA36ITN9-F1
#
_entry.id   AF-A0AA36ITN9-F1
#
_cell.length_a   1.000
_cell.length_b   1.000
_cell.length_c   1.000
_cell.angle_alpha   90.00
_cell.angle_beta   90.00
_cell.angle_gamma   90.00
#
_symmetry.space_group_name_H-M   'P 1'
#
loop_
_entity.id
_entity.type
_entity.pdbx_description
1 polymer ?
#
loop_
_entity_poly.entity_id
_entity_poly.type
_entity_poly.pdbx_seq_one_letter_code
_entity_poly.pdbx_strand_id
1 'polypeptide(L)'
;MLSGTSPPLRRLAEVLTRIEDLAFILCWADEGGNVAEIELTRLGLHFKGNSRGGLECLGFNGLCIAASDLSQSSSKVRKLLAQFAGAALLLKGPDGELGVVSSALQRPRRPGGGPMPLEWVAPLVFDRTEFGGIGNDKSGHYFFSIHPSHCYAFAQDLAAELYRLTCCWLMHQYEEVVRAASSLGCDGLSPTESALWMRLGAETANDQHVDAQACRLHLSAALQPLGLDSPWSVRDVYIQYVLNRHRCSASCMLTPELELQVLRMLPELDGLSWLLRNRRRVLEAQSGVLVSLEPAPLAPSDGYEVKVFSEANSKDWTASVSLALPVEESRQRLAWWPCASLSSSWQTVRCPCSSSLRRSHAP
;
A
#
# COMPACT_ATOMS: atom_id res chain seq x y z
N MET A 1 12.06 13.78 16.73
CA MET A 1 13.13 14.12 17.69
C MET A 1 12.69 15.37 18.43
N LEU A 2 12.31 15.26 19.71
CA LEU A 2 11.97 16.41 20.55
C LEU A 2 12.89 16.39 21.76
N SER A 3 13.60 17.50 21.98
CA SER A 3 14.42 17.73 23.17
C SER A 3 13.50 17.91 24.38
N GLY A 4 13.88 17.33 25.53
CA GLY A 4 13.11 17.36 26.79
C GLY A 4 12.93 18.75 27.44
N THR A 5 13.05 19.84 26.69
CA THR A 5 13.07 21.24 27.15
C THR A 5 11.81 22.04 26.85
N SER A 6 10.85 21.52 26.06
CA SER A 6 9.62 22.26 25.77
C SER A 6 8.65 22.28 26.96
N PRO A 7 7.95 23.40 27.22
CA PRO A 7 6.97 23.49 28.30
C PRO A 7 5.82 22.50 28.09
N PRO A 8 5.20 21.95 29.16
CA PRO A 8 4.19 20.88 29.07
C PRO A 8 3.03 21.20 28.12
N LEU A 9 2.52 22.43 28.14
CA LEU A 9 1.44 22.87 27.28
C LEU A 9 1.82 22.85 25.79
N ARG A 10 3.07 23.18 25.46
CA ARG A 10 3.57 23.12 24.09
C ARG A 10 3.64 21.68 23.59
N ARG A 11 4.09 20.73 24.42
CA ARG A 11 4.09 19.30 24.06
C ARG A 11 2.69 18.79 23.83
N LEU A 12 1.76 19.17 24.70
CA LEU A 12 0.36 18.82 24.56
C LEU A 12 -0.22 19.36 23.25
N ALA A 13 0.02 20.62 22.92
CA ALA A 13 -0.37 21.20 21.64
C ALA A 13 0.26 20.46 20.45
N GLU A 14 1.57 20.16 20.49
CA GLU A 14 2.28 19.38 19.46
C GLU A 14 1.73 17.95 19.28
N VAL A 15 1.14 17.37 20.33
CA VAL A 15 0.48 16.07 20.28
C VAL A 15 -0.92 16.19 19.70
N LEU A 16 -1.75 17.10 20.20
CA LEU A 16 -3.14 17.27 19.76
C LEU A 16 -3.24 17.74 18.30
N THR A 17 -2.31 18.59 17.87
CA THR A 17 -2.27 19.11 16.49
C THR A 17 -1.99 18.06 15.42
N ARG A 18 -1.59 16.84 15.83
CA ARG A 18 -1.44 15.71 14.93
C ARG A 18 -2.79 15.29 14.35
N ILE A 19 -3.86 15.33 15.15
CA ILE A 19 -5.18 14.85 14.73
C ILE A 19 -6.21 15.97 14.51
N GLU A 20 -5.95 17.19 14.98
CA GLU A 20 -6.88 18.32 14.82
C GLU A 20 -6.12 19.65 14.56
N ASP A 21 -6.83 20.66 14.07
CA ASP A 21 -6.32 22.03 14.01
C ASP A 21 -6.44 22.74 15.36
N LEU A 22 -5.48 23.61 15.70
CA LEU A 22 -5.55 24.45 16.91
C LEU A 22 -6.85 25.27 16.96
N ALA A 23 -7.39 25.67 15.81
CA ALA A 23 -8.65 26.41 15.74
C ALA A 23 -9.87 25.62 16.28
N PHE A 24 -9.78 24.29 16.37
CA PHE A 24 -10.87 23.40 16.82
C PHE A 24 -10.54 22.64 18.12
N ILE A 25 -9.42 22.98 18.76
CA ILE A 25 -9.00 22.46 20.05
C ILE A 25 -9.40 23.48 21.12
N LEU A 26 -10.39 23.13 21.95
CA LEU A 26 -10.75 23.92 23.12
C LEU A 26 -10.01 23.38 24.33
N CYS A 27 -9.44 24.27 25.14
CA CYS A 27 -8.67 23.92 26.32
C CYS A 27 -9.12 24.80 27.48
N TRP A 28 -9.55 24.18 28.57
CA TRP A 28 -9.95 24.86 29.80
C TRP A 28 -8.92 24.60 30.88
N ALA A 29 -8.71 25.61 31.72
CA ALA A 29 -7.83 25.52 32.87
C ALA A 29 -8.62 25.53 34.17
N ASP A 30 -8.09 24.88 35.21
CA ASP A 30 -8.58 25.01 36.58
C ASP A 30 -8.19 26.37 37.18
N GLU A 31 -8.64 26.63 38.41
CA GLU A 31 -8.31 27.85 39.16
C GLU A 31 -6.79 28.01 39.39
N GLY A 32 -6.03 26.91 39.32
CA GLY A 32 -4.57 26.87 39.44
C GLY A 32 -3.83 27.10 38.11
N GLY A 33 -4.54 27.28 37.00
CA GLY A 33 -3.95 27.44 35.67
C GLY A 33 -3.47 26.14 35.01
N ASN A 34 -3.81 24.97 35.57
CA ASN A 34 -3.52 23.67 34.97
C ASN A 34 -4.61 23.28 33.99
N VAL A 35 -4.27 22.53 32.94
CA VAL A 35 -5.27 22.05 31.97
C VAL A 35 -6.23 21.08 32.66
N ALA A 36 -7.51 21.47 32.74
CA ALA A 36 -8.57 20.71 33.38
C ALA A 36 -9.37 19.88 32.36
N GLU A 37 -9.59 20.43 31.17
CA GLU A 37 -10.42 19.81 30.14
C GLU A 37 -9.94 20.20 28.73
N ILE A 38 -10.09 19.29 27.78
CA ILE A 38 -9.80 19.51 26.37
C ILE A 38 -10.91 18.90 25.52
N GLU A 39 -11.39 19.65 24.55
CA GLU A 39 -12.38 19.18 23.58
C GLU A 39 -11.85 19.35 22.16
N LEU A 40 -11.92 18.26 21.40
CA LEU A 40 -11.64 18.22 19.96
C LEU A 40 -12.99 18.20 19.25
N THR A 41 -13.58 19.39 19.10
CA THR A 41 -14.99 19.59 18.74
C THR A 41 -15.43 18.83 17.50
N ARG A 42 -14.65 18.90 16.41
CA ARG A 42 -15.00 18.22 15.15
C ARG A 42 -14.78 16.70 15.21
N LEU A 43 -13.88 16.24 16.07
CA LEU A 43 -13.65 14.82 16.30
C LEU A 43 -14.66 14.22 17.28
N GLY A 44 -15.37 15.04 18.06
CA GLY A 44 -16.25 14.59 19.13
C GLY A 44 -15.48 13.89 20.25
N LEU A 45 -14.26 14.35 20.57
CA LEU A 45 -13.44 13.79 21.64
C LEU A 45 -13.34 14.77 22.80
N HIS A 46 -13.58 14.27 24.01
CA HIS A 46 -13.51 15.03 25.25
C HIS A 46 -12.52 14.37 26.20
N PHE A 47 -11.59 15.17 26.72
CA PHE A 47 -10.57 14.74 27.65
C PHE A 47 -10.69 15.54 28.94
N LYS A 48 -10.70 14.85 30.08
CA LYS A 48 -10.79 15.47 31.40
C LYS A 48 -9.58 15.10 32.25
N GLY A 49 -9.06 16.08 32.98
CA GLY A 49 -8.02 15.87 33.98
C GLY A 49 -8.50 14.88 35.04
N ASN A 50 -7.73 13.82 35.27
CA ASN A 50 -8.00 12.84 36.32
C ASN A 50 -7.15 13.10 37.57
N SER A 51 -7.47 12.40 38.65
CA SER A 51 -6.75 12.52 39.94
C SER A 51 -5.27 12.10 39.86
N ARG A 52 -4.85 11.41 38.80
CA ARG A 52 -3.47 10.99 38.55
C ARG A 52 -2.69 11.98 37.68
N GLY A 53 -3.29 13.13 37.34
CA GLY A 53 -2.68 14.18 36.51
C GLY A 53 -2.63 13.85 35.00
N GLY A 54 -3.35 12.81 34.56
CA GLY A 54 -3.51 12.48 33.14
C GLY A 54 -4.78 13.07 32.55
N LEU A 55 -4.81 13.22 31.22
CA LEU A 55 -5.99 13.66 30.46
C LEU A 55 -6.73 12.42 29.95
N GLU A 56 -7.79 12.03 30.65
CA GLU A 56 -8.61 10.85 30.38
C GLU A 56 -9.66 11.14 29.30
N CYS A 57 -9.73 10.29 28.28
CA CYS A 57 -10.73 10.37 27.23
C CYS A 57 -12.06 9.78 27.71
N LEU A 58 -13.10 10.61 27.80
CA LEU A 58 -14.42 10.19 28.30
C LEU A 58 -15.10 9.14 27.40
N GLY A 59 -14.73 9.08 26.12
CA GLY A 59 -15.29 8.12 25.16
C GLY A 59 -14.66 6.73 25.20
N PHE A 60 -13.54 6.52 25.91
CA PHE A 60 -12.76 5.28 25.84
C PHE A 60 -12.36 4.71 27.22
N ASN A 61 -13.29 4.70 28.18
CA ASN A 61 -13.19 3.94 29.44
C ASN A 61 -11.83 4.04 30.17
N GLY A 62 -11.38 5.23 30.57
CA GLY A 62 -10.15 5.36 31.38
C GLY A 62 -8.85 5.54 30.60
N LEU A 63 -8.90 5.48 29.27
CA LEU A 63 -7.73 5.71 28.43
C LEU A 63 -7.27 7.17 28.48
N CYS A 64 -6.04 7.43 28.89
CA CYS A 64 -5.44 8.76 29.00
C CYS A 64 -4.49 9.06 27.85
N ILE A 65 -4.32 10.34 27.49
CA ILE A 65 -3.29 10.75 26.52
C ILE A 65 -1.91 10.35 27.05
N ALA A 66 -1.20 9.52 26.29
CA ALA A 66 0.19 9.19 26.57
C ALA A 66 1.09 10.36 26.17
N ALA A 67 1.09 11.43 26.97
CA ALA A 67 1.92 12.62 26.77
C ALA A 67 3.42 12.33 26.95
N SER A 68 3.76 11.17 27.50
CA SER A 68 5.13 10.67 27.63
C SER A 68 5.76 10.48 26.26
N ASP A 69 6.97 11.00 26.12
CA ASP A 69 7.74 11.02 24.90
C ASP A 69 7.83 9.60 24.27
N LEU A 70 7.38 9.45 23.01
CA LEU A 70 7.40 8.18 22.24
C LEU A 70 8.81 7.53 22.19
N SER A 71 9.84 8.30 22.54
CA SER A 71 11.21 7.88 22.78
C SER A 71 11.33 6.79 23.87
N GLN A 72 10.48 6.84 24.90
CA GLN A 72 10.44 5.86 25.98
C GLN A 72 9.56 4.65 25.68
N SER A 73 8.70 4.73 24.66
CA SER A 73 7.89 3.59 24.23
C SER A 73 8.75 2.48 23.62
N SER A 74 8.29 1.23 23.72
CA SER A 74 8.99 0.10 23.10
C SER A 74 9.16 0.31 21.58
N SER A 75 10.23 -0.26 21.00
CA SER A 75 10.46 -0.22 19.56
C SER A 75 9.28 -0.76 18.74
N LYS A 76 8.55 -1.73 19.30
CA LYS A 76 7.33 -2.30 18.72
C LYS A 76 6.20 -1.28 18.62
N VAL A 77 5.90 -0.56 19.70
CA VAL A 77 4.87 0.50 19.72
C VAL A 77 5.21 1.60 18.72
N ARG A 78 6.49 2.00 18.62
CA ARG A 78 6.92 2.97 17.62
C ARG A 78 6.72 2.48 16.19
N LYS A 79 7.07 1.22 15.90
CA LYS A 79 6.84 0.61 14.58
C LYS A 79 5.34 0.57 14.24
N LEU A 80 4.51 0.23 15.23
CA LEU A 80 3.06 0.24 15.08
C LEU A 80 2.51 1.64 14.82
N LEU A 81 2.96 2.67 15.57
CA LEU A 81 2.51 4.05 15.36
C LEU A 81 2.95 4.63 14.01
N ALA A 82 4.05 4.13 13.43
CA ALA A 82 4.49 4.53 12.10
C ALA A 82 3.48 4.15 10.99
N GLN A 83 2.55 3.22 11.25
CA GLN A 83 1.46 2.86 10.34
C GLN A 83 0.43 3.98 10.16
N PHE A 84 0.40 4.95 11.08
CA PHE A 84 -0.51 6.09 11.06
C PHE A 84 0.16 7.38 10.55
N ALA A 85 1.38 7.27 10.00
CA ALA A 85 2.13 8.38 9.40
C ALA A 85 2.25 9.64 10.30
N GLY A 86 2.20 9.47 11.62
CA GLY A 86 2.31 10.54 12.60
C GLY A 86 1.02 11.30 12.92
N ALA A 87 -0.09 11.06 12.20
CA ALA A 87 -1.40 11.67 12.44
C ALA A 87 -2.24 10.86 13.45
N ALA A 88 -1.64 10.56 14.61
CA ALA A 88 -2.31 9.75 15.62
C ALA A 88 -1.96 10.18 17.05
N LEU A 89 -2.91 9.95 17.95
CA LEU A 89 -2.75 10.02 19.39
C LEU A 89 -2.61 8.62 19.97
N LEU A 90 -1.60 8.42 20.80
CA LEU A 90 -1.48 7.23 21.63
C LEU A 90 -2.22 7.48 22.94
N LEU A 91 -3.14 6.58 23.28
CA LEU A 91 -3.81 6.52 24.56
C LEU A 91 -3.27 5.34 25.37
N LYS A 92 -3.22 5.52 26.70
CA LYS A 92 -2.76 4.52 27.64
C LYS A 92 -3.69 4.49 28.85
N GLY A 93 -4.15 3.30 29.21
CA GLY A 93 -4.96 3.13 30.40
C GLY A 93 -4.16 2.65 31.62
N PRO A 94 -4.84 2.48 32.77
CA PRO A 94 -4.23 2.15 34.05
C PRO A 94 -3.53 0.78 34.08
N ASP A 95 -4.01 -0.20 33.32
CA ASP A 95 -3.53 -1.59 33.33
C ASP A 95 -2.46 -1.85 32.26
N GLY A 96 -2.07 -0.80 31.53
CA GLY A 96 -1.07 -0.86 30.46
C GLY A 96 -1.65 -1.17 29.08
N GLU A 97 -2.98 -1.19 28.95
CA GLU A 97 -3.69 -1.18 27.70
C GLU A 97 -3.34 0.07 26.88
N LEU A 98 -3.25 -0.12 25.56
CA LEU A 98 -2.91 0.95 24.63
C LEU A 98 -3.98 1.04 23.55
N GLY A 99 -4.30 2.28 23.18
CA GLY A 99 -5.21 2.60 22.08
C GLY A 99 -4.58 3.65 21.18
N VAL A 100 -4.99 3.68 19.92
CA VAL A 100 -4.61 4.72 18.97
C VAL A 100 -5.87 5.41 18.48
N VAL A 101 -5.84 6.74 18.47
CA VAL A 101 -6.90 7.56 17.88
C VAL A 101 -6.32 8.30 16.67
N SER A 102 -7.00 8.20 15.53
CA SER A 102 -6.67 8.94 14.31
C SER A 102 -7.84 9.83 13.90
N SER A 103 -7.56 10.92 13.20
CA SER A 103 -8.60 11.79 12.66
C SER A 103 -9.26 11.17 11.43
N ALA A 104 -10.59 11.08 11.42
CA ALA A 104 -11.34 10.72 10.21
C ALA A 104 -11.49 11.92 9.25
N LEU A 105 -11.14 13.12 9.71
CA LEU A 105 -11.27 14.38 8.98
C LEU A 105 -10.01 14.75 8.18
N GLN A 106 -8.94 13.98 8.35
CA GLN A 106 -7.65 14.24 7.71
C GLN A 106 -7.43 13.25 6.59
N ARG A 107 -7.33 13.73 5.36
CA ARG A 107 -7.01 12.88 4.20
C ARG A 107 -5.49 12.79 4.03
N PRO A 108 -4.88 11.61 4.22
CA PRO A 108 -3.45 11.44 3.95
C PRO A 108 -3.20 11.55 2.45
N ARG A 109 -2.20 12.34 2.07
CA ARG A 109 -1.73 12.47 0.69
C ARG A 109 -0.21 12.53 0.66
N ARG A 110 0.39 12.02 -0.41
CA ARG A 110 1.77 12.36 -0.72
C ARG A 110 1.81 13.74 -1.39
N PRO A 111 2.72 14.64 -0.99
CA PRO A 111 2.90 15.90 -1.69
C PRO A 111 3.39 15.62 -3.12
N GLY A 112 2.60 16.00 -4.12
CA GLY A 112 2.97 15.85 -5.53
C GLY A 112 3.72 17.08 -6.08
N GLY A 113 4.40 16.89 -7.20
CA GLY A 113 5.06 17.97 -7.96
C GLY A 113 6.52 18.22 -7.57
N GLY A 114 7.14 17.31 -6.82
CA GLY A 114 8.57 17.33 -6.52
C GLY A 114 9.38 16.54 -7.54
N PRO A 115 10.67 16.86 -7.76
CA PRO A 115 11.54 15.99 -8.55
C PRO A 115 11.62 14.60 -7.90
N MET A 116 11.38 13.53 -8.66
CA MET A 116 11.76 12.17 -8.24
C MET A 116 13.25 12.19 -7.88
N PRO A 117 13.68 11.67 -6.71
CA PRO A 117 12.98 10.74 -5.80
C PRO A 117 12.49 11.37 -4.47
N LEU A 118 12.49 12.70 -4.33
CA LEU A 118 12.14 13.37 -3.06
C LEU A 118 10.71 13.10 -2.61
N GLU A 119 9.77 12.91 -3.55
CA GLU A 119 8.36 12.58 -3.27
C GLU A 119 8.21 11.24 -2.50
N TRP A 120 9.15 10.32 -2.64
CA TRP A 120 9.10 9.00 -2.00
C TRP A 120 9.58 9.05 -0.54
N VAL A 121 10.39 10.06 -0.19
CA VAL A 121 10.97 10.26 1.15
C VAL A 121 10.21 11.32 1.94
N ALA A 122 9.41 12.16 1.27
CA ALA A 122 8.62 13.19 1.92
C ALA A 122 7.60 12.60 2.92
N PRO A 123 7.42 13.22 4.10
CA PRO A 123 6.36 12.84 5.02
C PRO A 123 4.99 13.08 4.37
N LEU A 124 3.98 12.32 4.81
CA LEU A 124 2.61 12.56 4.36
C LEU A 124 2.12 13.93 4.78
N VAL A 125 1.36 14.55 3.89
CA VAL A 125 0.60 15.76 4.16
C VAL A 125 -0.84 15.34 4.39
N PHE A 126 -1.47 15.95 5.39
CA PHE A 126 -2.85 15.68 5.73
C PHE A 126 -3.72 16.84 5.29
N ASP A 127 -4.50 16.60 4.24
CA ASP A 127 -5.47 17.57 3.74
C ASP A 127 -6.67 17.61 4.69
N ARG A 128 -6.97 18.82 5.19
CA ARG A 128 -8.02 19.10 6.17
C ARG A 128 -9.18 19.90 5.57
N THR A 129 -9.11 20.21 4.26
CA THR A 129 -10.05 21.11 3.58
C THR A 129 -11.34 20.41 3.16
N GLU A 130 -11.29 19.11 2.91
CA GLU A 130 -12.48 18.29 2.61
C GLU A 130 -13.24 18.00 3.91
N PHE A 131 -14.02 18.97 4.39
CA PHE A 131 -14.91 18.78 5.55
C PHE A 131 -16.21 18.02 5.23
N GLY A 132 -16.29 17.39 4.06
CA GLY A 132 -17.52 16.81 3.54
C GLY A 132 -17.32 15.42 3.00
N GLY A 133 -17.98 14.45 3.64
CA GLY A 133 -18.66 13.41 2.88
C GLY A 133 -17.98 12.06 2.90
N ILE A 134 -17.89 11.44 4.07
CA ILE A 134 -17.94 9.98 4.20
C ILE A 134 -18.67 9.66 5.54
N GLY A 135 -19.99 9.84 5.58
CA GLY A 135 -20.87 9.35 6.66
C GLY A 135 -21.28 10.39 7.70
N ASN A 136 -22.56 10.75 7.69
CA ASN A 136 -23.17 11.74 8.59
C ASN A 136 -23.42 11.20 10.01
N ASP A 137 -22.86 10.06 10.41
CA ASP A 137 -23.42 9.27 11.52
C ASP A 137 -22.45 8.61 12.50
N LYS A 138 -21.13 8.64 12.31
CA LYS A 138 -20.20 7.96 13.24
C LYS A 138 -18.93 8.77 13.39
N SER A 139 -18.66 9.23 14.61
CA SER A 139 -17.41 9.81 15.15
C SER A 139 -16.41 10.43 14.16
N GLY A 140 -16.04 11.70 14.33
CA GLY A 140 -14.98 12.36 13.54
C GLY A 140 -13.57 11.76 13.71
N HIS A 141 -13.44 10.60 14.34
CA HIS A 141 -12.21 9.90 14.64
C HIS A 141 -12.33 8.40 14.37
N TYR A 142 -11.18 7.76 14.14
CA TYR A 142 -11.01 6.31 14.11
C TYR A 142 -10.29 5.86 15.38
N PHE A 143 -10.73 4.74 15.96
CA PHE A 143 -10.11 4.13 17.12
C PHE A 143 -9.52 2.76 16.77
N PHE A 144 -8.34 2.49 17.33
CA PHE A 144 -7.65 1.21 17.19
C PHE A 144 -7.21 0.71 18.56
N SER A 145 -7.57 -0.52 18.91
CA SER A 145 -7.04 -1.17 20.12
C SER A 145 -5.70 -1.83 19.81
N ILE A 146 -4.72 -1.70 20.69
CA ILE A 146 -3.41 -2.33 20.51
C ILE A 146 -3.39 -3.65 21.27
N HIS A 147 -3.00 -4.72 20.58
CA HIS A 147 -2.81 -6.02 21.21
C HIS A 147 -1.69 -5.96 22.28
N PRO A 148 -1.78 -6.68 23.41
CA PRO A 148 -0.74 -6.69 24.45
C PRO A 148 0.68 -7.08 23.97
N SER A 149 0.81 -7.75 22.82
CA SER A 149 2.12 -8.04 22.20
C SER A 149 2.79 -6.81 21.58
N HIS A 150 2.05 -5.71 21.42
CA HIS A 150 2.41 -4.46 20.74
C HIS A 150 2.77 -4.62 19.25
N CYS A 151 2.39 -5.75 18.64
CA CYS A 151 2.67 -6.04 17.24
C CYS A 151 1.51 -5.72 16.30
N TYR A 152 0.28 -5.58 16.83
CA TYR A 152 -0.93 -5.45 16.03
C TYR A 152 -1.84 -4.37 16.62
N ALA A 153 -2.51 -3.64 15.74
CA ALA A 153 -3.60 -2.74 16.05
C ALA A 153 -4.88 -3.27 15.39
N PHE A 154 -5.96 -3.36 16.15
CA PHE A 154 -7.27 -3.76 15.64
C PHE A 154 -8.12 -2.53 15.44
N ALA A 155 -8.51 -2.28 14.19
CA ALA A 155 -9.47 -1.26 13.85
C ALA A 155 -10.85 -1.59 14.44
N GLN A 156 -11.57 -0.56 14.90
CA GLN A 156 -12.93 -0.73 15.41
C GLN A 156 -13.92 -1.14 14.30
N ASP A 157 -13.69 -0.66 13.09
CA ASP A 157 -14.49 -0.94 11.91
C ASP A 157 -13.64 -0.96 10.63
N LEU A 158 -14.26 -1.34 9.51
CA LEU A 158 -13.56 -1.41 8.23
C LEU A 158 -13.18 -0.03 7.70
N ALA A 159 -13.93 1.03 8.03
CA ALA A 159 -13.58 2.39 7.65
C ALA A 159 -12.22 2.82 8.26
N ALA A 160 -12.02 2.56 9.54
CA ALA A 160 -10.76 2.76 10.24
C ALA A 160 -9.64 1.91 9.63
N GLU A 161 -9.92 0.67 9.24
CA GLU A 161 -8.92 -0.20 8.63
C GLU A 161 -8.51 0.27 7.22
N LEU A 162 -9.48 0.67 6.37
CA LEU A 162 -9.21 1.25 5.04
C LEU A 162 -8.40 2.55 5.15
N TYR A 163 -8.68 3.36 6.17
CA TYR A 163 -7.87 4.54 6.47
C TYR A 163 -6.43 4.17 6.81
N ARG A 164 -6.23 3.23 7.74
CA ARG A 164 -4.90 2.75 8.15
C ARG A 164 -4.14 2.14 6.98
N LEU A 165 -4.81 1.35 6.14
CA LEU A 165 -4.27 0.78 4.91
C LEU A 165 -3.79 1.86 3.95
N THR A 166 -4.57 2.92 3.77
CA THR A 166 -4.18 4.07 2.94
C THR A 166 -2.90 4.72 3.48
N CYS A 167 -2.81 4.97 4.78
CA CYS A 167 -1.59 5.50 5.42
C CYS A 167 -0.39 4.56 5.22
N CYS A 168 -0.56 3.25 5.45
CA CYS A 168 0.51 2.26 5.28
C CYS A 168 1.02 2.24 3.83
N TRP A 169 0.10 2.22 2.86
CA TRP A 169 0.45 2.22 1.44
C TRP A 169 1.19 3.48 1.05
N LEU A 170 0.64 4.64 1.42
CA LEU A 170 1.28 5.92 1.16
C LEU A 170 2.61 6.07 1.92
N MET A 171 2.93 5.24 2.91
CA MET A 171 4.25 5.18 3.55
C MET A 171 5.15 4.06 2.99
N HIS A 172 4.75 3.42 1.90
CA HIS A 172 5.41 2.25 1.28
C HIS A 172 5.56 1.05 2.24
N GLN A 173 4.69 0.95 3.24
CA GLN A 173 4.60 -0.21 4.13
C GLN A 173 3.70 -1.28 3.50
N TYR A 174 4.08 -1.74 2.30
CA TYR A 174 3.30 -2.69 1.50
C TYR A 174 3.05 -4.03 2.21
N GLU A 175 4.02 -4.48 3.00
CA GLU A 175 3.88 -5.68 3.83
C GLU A 175 2.70 -5.57 4.80
N GLU A 176 2.51 -4.40 5.43
CA GLU A 176 1.41 -4.16 6.36
C GLU A 176 0.05 -4.18 5.64
N VAL A 177 0.01 -3.66 4.40
CA VAL A 177 -1.19 -3.69 3.55
C VAL A 177 -1.56 -5.11 3.17
N VAL A 178 -0.59 -5.90 2.72
CA VAL A 178 -0.79 -7.31 2.35
C VAL A 178 -1.25 -8.13 3.54
N ARG A 179 -0.62 -7.95 4.70
CA ARG A 179 -1.01 -8.69 5.91
C ARG A 179 -2.45 -8.38 6.32
N ALA A 180 -2.83 -7.11 6.28
CA ALA A 180 -4.16 -6.66 6.63
C ALA A 180 -5.24 -7.09 5.62
N ALA A 181 -4.90 -7.20 4.33
CA ALA A 181 -5.82 -7.67 3.29
C ALA A 181 -6.44 -9.04 3.64
N SER A 182 -5.64 -9.95 4.20
CA SER A 182 -6.12 -11.29 4.61
C SER A 182 -7.13 -11.29 5.77
N SER A 183 -7.16 -10.22 6.56
CA SER A 183 -8.07 -10.05 7.70
C SER A 183 -9.25 -9.13 7.40
N LEU A 184 -9.35 -8.59 6.18
CA LEU A 184 -10.51 -7.80 5.78
C LEU A 184 -11.72 -8.73 5.68
N GLY A 185 -12.74 -8.44 6.49
CA GLY A 185 -14.02 -9.11 6.45
C GLY A 185 -15.12 -8.14 6.85
N CYS A 186 -16.19 -8.12 6.07
CA CYS A 186 -17.44 -7.45 6.42
C CYS A 186 -18.60 -8.14 5.70
N ASP A 187 -19.82 -8.03 6.23
CA ASP A 187 -21.00 -8.62 5.58
C ASP A 187 -21.55 -7.73 4.44
N GLY A 188 -21.05 -6.49 4.33
CA GLY A 188 -21.35 -5.54 3.26
C GLY A 188 -20.77 -4.16 3.58
N LEU A 189 -20.51 -3.35 2.56
CA LEU A 189 -19.99 -1.99 2.76
C LEU A 189 -21.09 -0.98 3.04
N SER A 190 -20.84 -0.13 4.02
CA SER A 190 -21.49 1.17 4.14
C SER A 190 -21.07 2.10 2.98
N PRO A 191 -21.88 3.12 2.64
CA PRO A 191 -21.49 4.16 1.68
C PRO A 191 -20.16 4.83 2.06
N THR A 192 -19.90 4.89 3.36
CA THR A 192 -18.66 5.41 3.93
C THR A 192 -17.46 4.59 3.49
N GLU A 193 -17.50 3.28 3.73
CA GLU A 193 -16.39 2.38 3.38
C GLU A 193 -16.19 2.32 1.86
N SER A 194 -17.26 2.34 1.06
CA SER A 194 -17.16 2.38 -0.40
C SER A 194 -16.43 3.64 -0.90
N ALA A 195 -16.70 4.79 -0.30
CA ALA A 195 -16.00 6.03 -0.65
C ALA A 195 -14.53 6.01 -0.21
N LEU A 196 -14.21 5.41 0.95
CA LEU A 196 -12.82 5.21 1.40
C LEU A 196 -12.07 4.26 0.48
N TRP A 197 -12.72 3.19 0.02
CA TRP A 197 -12.15 2.25 -0.94
C TRP A 197 -11.81 2.91 -2.27
N MET A 198 -12.75 3.67 -2.85
CA MET A 198 -12.49 4.44 -4.08
C MET A 198 -11.39 5.48 -3.88
N ARG A 199 -11.35 6.13 -2.72
CA ARG A 199 -10.31 7.12 -2.37
C ARG A 199 -8.93 6.48 -2.25
N LEU A 200 -8.83 5.31 -1.61
CA LEU A 200 -7.58 4.54 -1.54
C LEU A 200 -7.05 4.26 -2.94
N GLY A 201 -7.92 3.84 -3.86
CA GLY A 201 -7.56 3.66 -5.27
C GLY A 201 -7.03 4.93 -5.94
N ALA A 202 -7.69 6.06 -5.73
CA ALA A 202 -7.26 7.35 -6.29
C ALA A 202 -5.90 7.83 -5.76
N GLU A 203 -5.67 7.72 -4.45
CA GLU A 203 -4.39 8.13 -3.82
C GLU A 203 -3.21 7.24 -4.22
N THR A 204 -3.49 5.98 -4.55
CA THR A 204 -2.46 4.99 -4.89
C THR A 204 -2.33 4.76 -6.40
N ALA A 205 -3.11 5.44 -7.24
CA ALA A 205 -3.16 5.19 -8.68
C ALA A 205 -1.80 5.31 -9.40
N ASN A 206 -0.96 6.24 -8.94
CA ASN A 206 0.35 6.50 -9.55
C ASN A 206 1.47 5.60 -9.04
N ASP A 207 1.20 4.73 -8.05
CA ASP A 207 2.22 3.84 -7.49
C ASP A 207 2.48 2.64 -8.42
N GLN A 208 3.59 2.71 -9.15
CA GLN A 208 4.03 1.67 -10.10
C GLN A 208 4.96 0.62 -9.46
N HIS A 209 5.18 0.67 -8.14
CA HIS A 209 6.01 -0.33 -7.47
C HIS A 209 5.37 -1.72 -7.60
N VAL A 210 6.20 -2.76 -7.79
CA VAL A 210 5.70 -4.14 -7.93
C VAL A 210 4.99 -4.63 -6.67
N ASP A 211 5.45 -4.23 -5.48
CA ASP A 211 4.75 -4.56 -4.24
C ASP A 211 3.41 -3.82 -4.12
N ALA A 212 3.28 -2.61 -4.70
CA ALA A 212 2.00 -1.93 -4.80
C ALA A 212 1.04 -2.66 -5.76
N GLN A 213 1.56 -3.21 -6.87
CA GLN A 213 0.77 -4.09 -7.73
C GLN A 213 0.32 -5.34 -6.98
N ALA A 214 1.18 -5.93 -6.15
CA ALA A 214 0.80 -7.04 -5.30
C ALA A 214 -0.29 -6.64 -4.29
N CYS A 215 -0.15 -5.50 -3.60
CA CYS A 215 -1.18 -4.97 -2.68
C CYS A 215 -2.55 -4.83 -3.37
N ARG A 216 -2.59 -4.31 -4.59
CA ARG A 216 -3.82 -4.20 -5.39
C ARG A 216 -4.48 -5.57 -5.58
N LEU A 217 -3.70 -6.58 -5.93
CA LEU A 217 -4.20 -7.94 -6.16
C LEU A 217 -4.67 -8.62 -4.87
N HIS A 218 -3.93 -8.47 -3.77
CA HIS A 218 -4.33 -8.96 -2.44
C HIS A 218 -5.67 -8.36 -2.01
N LEU A 219 -5.83 -7.04 -2.13
CA LEU A 219 -7.07 -6.37 -1.75
C LEU A 219 -8.22 -6.69 -2.70
N SER A 220 -7.98 -6.75 -4.02
CA SER A 220 -8.98 -7.17 -5.00
C SER A 220 -9.53 -8.56 -4.69
N ALA A 221 -8.65 -9.51 -4.35
CA ALA A 221 -9.07 -10.86 -3.98
C ALA A 221 -9.80 -10.91 -2.64
N ALA A 222 -9.33 -10.16 -1.64
CA ALA A 222 -9.95 -10.10 -0.31
C ALA A 222 -11.36 -9.50 -0.34
N LEU A 223 -11.56 -8.49 -1.18
CA LEU A 223 -12.82 -7.75 -1.28
C LEU A 223 -13.76 -8.28 -2.37
N GLN A 224 -13.30 -9.18 -3.24
CA GLN A 224 -14.13 -9.82 -4.27
C GLN A 224 -15.43 -10.43 -3.72
N PRO A 225 -15.44 -11.19 -2.60
CA PRO A 225 -16.67 -11.79 -2.07
C PRO A 225 -17.72 -10.75 -1.66
N LEU A 226 -17.30 -9.51 -1.43
CA LEU A 226 -18.17 -8.39 -1.08
C LEU A 226 -18.85 -7.75 -2.30
N GLY A 227 -18.56 -8.23 -3.51
CA GLY A 227 -19.12 -7.72 -4.75
C GLY A 227 -18.62 -6.32 -5.13
N LEU A 228 -17.44 -5.93 -4.63
CA LEU A 228 -16.87 -4.62 -4.88
C LEU A 228 -16.06 -4.57 -6.15
N ASP A 229 -16.34 -3.57 -6.97
CA ASP A 229 -15.47 -3.22 -8.07
C ASP A 229 -14.15 -2.68 -7.52
N SER A 230 -13.06 -3.21 -8.05
CA SER A 230 -11.74 -2.67 -7.75
C SER A 230 -11.59 -1.30 -8.43
N PRO A 231 -11.00 -0.29 -7.75
CA PRO A 231 -10.82 1.04 -8.33
C PRO A 231 -9.73 1.08 -9.41
N TRP A 232 -9.10 -0.06 -9.66
CA TRP A 232 -8.11 -0.32 -10.70
C TRP A 232 -8.54 -1.50 -11.56
N SER A 233 -8.00 -1.56 -12.78
CA SER A 233 -8.10 -2.73 -13.65
C SER A 233 -7.28 -3.88 -13.09
N VAL A 234 -7.94 -4.86 -12.46
CA VAL A 234 -7.29 -6.07 -11.91
C VAL A 234 -6.49 -6.80 -13.00
N ARG A 235 -7.01 -6.79 -14.23
CA ARG A 235 -6.37 -7.32 -15.44
C ARG A 235 -5.01 -6.69 -15.70
N ASP A 236 -4.95 -5.37 -15.80
CA ASP A 236 -3.72 -4.67 -16.15
C ASP A 236 -2.70 -4.78 -15.02
N VAL A 237 -3.17 -4.69 -13.77
CA VAL A 237 -2.33 -4.88 -12.58
C VAL A 237 -1.71 -6.28 -12.56
N TYR A 238 -2.49 -7.33 -12.84
CA TYR A 238 -1.99 -8.70 -12.84
C TYR A 238 -0.93 -8.93 -13.93
N ILE A 239 -1.17 -8.42 -15.14
CA ILE A 239 -0.18 -8.49 -16.24
C ILE A 239 1.14 -7.83 -15.82
N GLN A 240 1.07 -6.60 -15.27
CA GLN A 240 2.27 -5.89 -14.81
C GLN A 240 2.97 -6.61 -13.66
N TYR A 241 2.20 -7.17 -12.72
CA TYR A 241 2.76 -7.96 -11.63
C TYR A 241 3.49 -9.19 -12.14
N VAL A 242 2.92 -9.98 -13.07
CA VAL A 242 3.57 -11.18 -13.61
C VAL A 242 4.87 -10.83 -14.32
N LEU A 243 4.87 -9.77 -15.15
CA LEU A 243 6.07 -9.31 -15.85
C LEU A 243 7.19 -8.88 -14.89
N ASN A 244 6.82 -8.30 -13.74
CA ASN A 244 7.76 -7.77 -12.75
C ASN A 244 7.93 -8.68 -11.52
N ARG A 245 7.33 -9.89 -11.50
CA ARG A 245 7.22 -10.75 -10.30
C ARG A 245 8.56 -11.05 -9.63
N HIS A 246 9.62 -11.16 -10.43
CA HIS A 246 10.99 -11.39 -9.97
C HIS A 246 11.56 -10.25 -9.10
N ARG A 247 10.94 -9.06 -9.13
CA ARG A 247 11.30 -7.88 -8.32
C ARG A 247 10.43 -7.72 -7.08
N CYS A 248 9.39 -8.53 -6.93
CA CYS A 248 8.46 -8.44 -5.81
C CYS A 248 9.12 -8.93 -4.52
N SER A 249 8.95 -8.16 -3.45
CA SER A 249 9.38 -8.55 -2.12
C SER A 249 8.68 -9.84 -1.70
N ALA A 250 9.41 -10.74 -1.06
CA ALA A 250 8.88 -12.04 -0.62
C ALA A 250 7.65 -11.90 0.29
N SER A 251 7.60 -10.84 1.11
CA SER A 251 6.49 -10.54 2.01
C SER A 251 5.21 -10.08 1.32
N CYS A 252 5.31 -9.58 0.07
CA CYS A 252 4.17 -9.11 -0.71
C CYS A 252 3.75 -10.09 -1.80
N MET A 253 4.60 -11.06 -2.11
CA MET A 253 4.38 -12.04 -3.17
C MET A 253 3.05 -12.80 -2.97
N LEU A 254 2.30 -12.95 -4.05
CA LEU A 254 1.08 -13.76 -4.04
C LEU A 254 1.43 -15.24 -3.79
N THR A 255 0.68 -15.88 -2.90
CA THR A 255 0.72 -17.33 -2.77
C THR A 255 0.09 -17.98 -4.01
N PRO A 256 0.42 -19.24 -4.34
CA PRO A 256 -0.18 -19.92 -5.48
C PRO A 256 -1.71 -19.92 -5.47
N GLU A 257 -2.30 -20.10 -4.29
CA GLU A 257 -3.76 -20.15 -4.09
C GLU A 257 -4.41 -18.81 -4.37
N LEU A 258 -3.80 -17.74 -3.86
CA LEU A 258 -4.28 -16.38 -4.08
C LEU A 258 -4.11 -15.96 -5.55
N GLU A 259 -3.00 -16.35 -6.18
CA GLU A 259 -2.77 -16.09 -7.60
C GLU A 259 -3.80 -16.81 -8.48
N LEU A 260 -4.16 -18.05 -8.14
CA LEU A 260 -5.26 -18.77 -8.78
C LEU A 260 -6.61 -18.10 -8.56
N GLN A 261 -6.87 -17.56 -7.36
CA GLN A 261 -8.09 -16.79 -7.10
C GLN A 261 -8.17 -15.56 -8.01
N VAL A 262 -7.09 -14.78 -8.11
CA VAL A 262 -7.01 -13.62 -9.02
C VAL A 262 -7.24 -14.05 -10.48
N LEU A 263 -6.63 -15.14 -10.92
CA LEU A 263 -6.82 -15.67 -12.28
C LEU A 263 -8.26 -16.15 -12.55
N ARG A 264 -9.00 -16.58 -11.53
CA ARG A 264 -10.44 -16.91 -11.65
C ARG A 264 -11.32 -15.67 -11.80
N MET A 265 -10.87 -14.52 -11.28
CA MET A 265 -11.53 -13.23 -11.50
C MET A 265 -11.35 -12.73 -12.94
N LEU A 266 -10.42 -13.32 -13.71
CA LEU A 266 -9.97 -12.83 -15.02
C LEU A 266 -9.99 -13.95 -16.07
N PRO A 267 -11.16 -14.55 -16.38
CA PRO A 267 -11.27 -15.65 -17.34
C PRO A 267 -10.80 -15.26 -18.76
N GLU A 268 -10.90 -14.00 -19.12
CA GLU A 268 -10.51 -13.48 -20.44
C GLU A 268 -9.00 -13.47 -20.68
N LEU A 269 -8.17 -13.60 -19.63
CA LEU A 269 -6.71 -13.60 -19.77
C LEU A 269 -6.16 -14.83 -20.51
N ASP A 270 -6.92 -15.93 -20.53
CA ASP A 270 -6.48 -17.17 -21.16
C ASP A 270 -6.25 -17.00 -22.67
N GLY A 271 -6.95 -16.06 -23.32
CA GLY A 271 -6.78 -15.78 -24.75
C GLY A 271 -5.65 -14.82 -25.11
N LEU A 272 -5.06 -14.11 -24.13
CA LEU A 272 -4.22 -12.94 -24.43
C LEU A 272 -2.73 -13.24 -24.55
N SER A 273 -2.24 -14.20 -23.75
CA SER A 273 -0.80 -14.46 -23.68
C SER A 273 -0.53 -15.90 -23.26
N TRP A 274 0.38 -16.54 -23.98
CA TRP A 274 0.92 -17.86 -23.61
C TRP A 274 1.56 -17.84 -22.22
N LEU A 275 2.15 -16.70 -21.80
CA LEU A 275 2.77 -16.53 -20.48
C LEU A 275 1.75 -16.71 -19.35
N LEU A 276 0.57 -16.11 -19.50
CA LEU A 276 -0.49 -16.16 -18.48
C LEU A 276 -1.12 -17.55 -18.43
N ARG A 277 -1.34 -18.18 -19.60
CA ARG A 277 -1.79 -19.57 -19.69
C ARG A 277 -0.82 -20.54 -19.02
N ASN A 278 0.48 -20.41 -19.32
CA ASN A 278 1.50 -21.23 -18.68
C ASN A 278 1.56 -20.99 -17.18
N ARG A 279 1.42 -19.73 -16.73
CA ARG A 279 1.41 -19.43 -15.30
C ARG A 279 0.24 -20.11 -14.59
N ARG A 280 -0.98 -20.01 -15.13
CA ARG A 280 -2.17 -20.72 -14.62
C ARG A 280 -1.90 -22.23 -14.52
N ARG A 281 -1.41 -22.82 -15.61
CA ARG A 281 -1.09 -24.25 -15.69
C ARG A 281 -0.05 -24.70 -14.66
N VAL A 282 1.01 -23.92 -14.46
CA VAL A 282 2.01 -24.19 -13.41
C VAL A 282 1.39 -24.12 -12.02
N LEU A 283 0.53 -23.14 -11.76
CA LEU A 283 -0.14 -22.99 -10.46
C LEU A 283 -1.11 -24.14 -10.18
N GLU A 284 -1.91 -24.54 -11.19
CA GLU A 284 -2.77 -25.72 -11.11
C GLU A 284 -1.96 -26.99 -10.87
N ALA A 285 -0.79 -27.11 -11.50
CA ALA A 285 0.10 -28.24 -11.29
C ALA A 285 0.66 -28.30 -9.87
N GLN A 286 1.04 -27.15 -9.30
CA GLN A 286 1.47 -27.03 -7.91
C GLN A 286 0.36 -27.40 -6.92
N SER A 287 -0.91 -27.28 -7.31
CA SER A 287 -2.05 -27.74 -6.53
C SER A 287 -2.39 -29.24 -6.70
N GLY A 288 -1.58 -30.00 -7.45
CA GLY A 288 -1.71 -31.46 -7.59
C GLY A 288 -2.28 -31.97 -8.91
N VAL A 289 -2.42 -31.12 -9.94
CA VAL A 289 -2.94 -31.50 -11.27
C VAL A 289 -1.78 -31.78 -12.24
N LEU A 290 -1.89 -32.78 -13.13
CA LEU A 290 -0.87 -32.96 -14.18
C LEU A 290 -1.15 -31.95 -15.31
N VAL A 291 -0.17 -31.15 -15.73
CA VAL A 291 -0.41 -30.07 -16.69
C VAL A 291 0.66 -29.98 -17.78
N SER A 292 0.21 -29.80 -19.03
CA SER A 292 1.07 -29.62 -20.21
C SER A 292 1.33 -28.14 -20.50
N LEU A 293 2.59 -27.72 -20.56
CA LEU A 293 2.98 -26.32 -20.81
C LEU A 293 3.10 -26.04 -22.31
N GLU A 294 2.66 -24.86 -22.74
CA GLU A 294 2.86 -24.41 -24.11
C GLU A 294 4.27 -23.80 -24.28
N PRO A 295 5.03 -24.14 -25.31
CA PRO A 295 6.27 -23.43 -25.60
C PRO A 295 5.95 -21.97 -25.96
N ALA A 296 6.89 -21.06 -25.67
CA ALA A 296 6.81 -19.70 -26.17
C ALA A 296 6.67 -19.74 -27.70
N PRO A 297 5.82 -18.90 -28.32
CA PRO A 297 5.77 -18.81 -29.77
C PRO A 297 7.17 -18.43 -30.24
N LEU A 298 7.78 -19.33 -31.01
CA LEU A 298 9.10 -19.12 -31.58
C LEU A 298 9.02 -17.88 -32.49
N ALA A 299 10.00 -16.97 -32.37
CA ALA A 299 10.13 -15.90 -33.33
C ALA A 299 10.26 -16.52 -34.74
N PRO A 300 9.65 -15.95 -35.79
CA PRO A 300 9.67 -16.54 -37.14
C PRO A 300 11.07 -16.80 -37.72
N SER A 301 12.14 -16.28 -37.09
CA SER A 301 13.54 -16.45 -37.48
C SER A 301 14.23 -17.68 -36.89
N ASP A 302 13.68 -18.29 -35.84
CA ASP A 302 14.41 -19.28 -35.05
C ASP A 302 13.95 -20.68 -35.45
N GLY A 303 14.52 -21.15 -36.57
CA GLY A 303 14.20 -22.43 -37.21
C GLY A 303 14.51 -23.66 -36.35
N TYR A 304 13.63 -23.97 -35.40
CA TYR A 304 13.64 -25.21 -34.63
C TYR A 304 12.32 -25.97 -34.80
N GLU A 305 12.43 -27.27 -34.99
CA GLU A 305 11.34 -28.21 -35.18
C GLU A 305 10.75 -28.62 -33.81
N VAL A 306 9.48 -28.28 -33.54
CA VAL A 306 8.79 -28.69 -32.32
C VAL A 306 8.30 -30.13 -32.49
N LYS A 307 8.97 -31.09 -31.86
CA LYS A 307 8.45 -32.46 -31.73
C LYS A 307 7.39 -32.50 -30.64
N VAL A 308 6.12 -32.61 -31.04
CA VAL A 308 5.00 -32.88 -30.14
C VAL A 308 5.06 -34.36 -29.74
N PHE A 309 5.36 -34.65 -28.48
CA PHE A 309 5.31 -36.02 -27.96
C PHE A 309 3.90 -36.29 -27.41
N SER A 310 3.19 -37.24 -28.03
CA SER A 310 1.88 -37.71 -27.56
C SER A 310 2.04 -38.79 -26.48
N GLU A 311 1.05 -38.89 -25.58
CA GLU A 311 1.02 -39.78 -24.39
C GLU A 311 1.12 -41.29 -24.69
N ALA A 312 1.19 -41.72 -25.96
CA ALA A 312 1.18 -43.13 -26.33
C ALA A 312 2.49 -43.88 -26.00
N ASN A 313 3.60 -43.19 -25.71
CA ASN A 313 4.90 -43.82 -25.46
C ASN A 313 5.45 -43.46 -24.07
N SER A 314 4.84 -44.01 -23.02
CA SER A 314 5.29 -43.83 -21.62
C SER A 314 6.53 -44.65 -21.22
N LYS A 315 7.18 -45.37 -22.16
CA LYS A 315 8.29 -46.29 -21.85
C LYS A 315 9.70 -45.75 -22.03
N ASP A 316 9.88 -44.56 -22.60
CA ASP A 316 11.21 -44.00 -22.89
C ASP A 316 11.62 -42.84 -21.95
N TRP A 317 11.16 -42.86 -20.69
CA TRP A 317 11.49 -41.84 -19.68
C TRP A 317 12.92 -41.95 -19.10
N THR A 318 13.85 -42.57 -19.81
CA THR A 318 15.26 -42.60 -19.41
C THR A 318 16.17 -42.31 -20.60
N ALA A 319 16.86 -41.17 -20.48
CA ALA A 319 18.11 -40.76 -21.12
C ALA A 319 18.05 -39.63 -22.14
N SER A 320 19.00 -38.71 -21.95
CA SER A 320 19.57 -37.72 -22.87
C SER A 320 18.89 -36.33 -23.00
N VAL A 321 19.17 -35.47 -22.02
CA VAL A 321 19.44 -34.05 -22.35
C VAL A 321 20.88 -34.00 -22.86
N SER A 322 21.04 -34.01 -24.18
CA SER A 322 22.33 -33.70 -24.80
C SER A 322 22.32 -32.23 -25.21
N LEU A 323 23.08 -31.40 -24.50
CA LEU A 323 23.38 -30.04 -24.94
C LEU A 323 24.23 -30.14 -26.21
N ALA A 324 23.60 -29.95 -27.37
CA ALA A 324 24.35 -29.71 -28.59
C ALA A 324 25.02 -28.33 -28.45
N LEU A 325 26.34 -28.32 -28.30
CA LEU A 325 27.13 -27.09 -28.43
C LEU A 325 27.00 -26.59 -29.88
N PRO A 326 26.94 -25.26 -30.11
CA PRO A 326 26.95 -24.72 -31.46
C PRO A 326 28.26 -25.10 -32.14
N VAL A 327 28.14 -25.53 -33.40
CA VAL A 327 29.25 -25.87 -34.28
C VAL A 327 30.25 -24.71 -34.34
N GLU A 328 31.51 -25.00 -34.00
CA GLU A 328 32.66 -24.17 -34.32
C GLU A 328 32.82 -24.07 -35.85
N GLU A 329 32.58 -22.89 -36.42
CA GLU A 329 33.24 -22.50 -37.67
C GLU A 329 34.30 -21.43 -37.37
N SER A 330 35.53 -21.79 -37.74
CA SER A 330 36.77 -21.16 -37.32
C SER A 330 37.12 -19.90 -38.12
N ARG A 331 37.53 -18.86 -37.38
CA ARG A 331 38.67 -17.95 -37.60
C ARG A 331 39.06 -17.57 -39.04
N GLN A 332 39.10 -16.25 -39.32
CA GLN A 332 40.33 -15.46 -39.52
C GLN A 332 40.02 -13.98 -39.88
N ARG A 333 40.41 -13.01 -39.02
CA ARG A 333 41.37 -11.89 -39.24
C ARG A 333 40.61 -10.55 -39.28
N LEU A 334 40.93 -9.41 -38.62
CA LEU A 334 42.10 -8.79 -37.97
C LEU A 334 41.54 -7.76 -36.95
N ALA A 335 41.95 -7.71 -35.67
CA ALA A 335 43.13 -7.02 -35.09
C ALA A 335 42.86 -5.56 -34.61
N TRP A 336 43.01 -5.35 -33.27
CA TRP A 336 43.44 -4.14 -32.53
C TRP A 336 42.40 -2.99 -32.38
N TRP A 337 42.17 -2.28 -31.26
CA TRP A 337 42.56 -2.20 -29.82
C TRP A 337 41.67 -1.06 -29.21
N PRO A 338 41.79 -0.58 -27.94
CA PRO A 338 41.25 -1.09 -26.68
C PRO A 338 40.24 -0.12 -25.98
N CYS A 339 39.83 -0.48 -24.76
CA CYS A 339 39.05 0.28 -23.77
C CYS A 339 39.16 1.81 -23.81
N ALA A 340 38.01 2.49 -23.70
CA ALA A 340 37.91 3.80 -23.07
C ALA A 340 36.60 3.92 -22.27
N SER A 341 36.77 4.15 -20.97
CA SER A 341 35.83 4.84 -20.09
C SER A 341 35.44 6.21 -20.65
N LEU A 342 34.18 6.63 -20.51
CA LEU A 342 33.76 7.92 -19.93
C LEU A 342 32.30 8.30 -20.29
N SER A 343 31.60 8.75 -19.24
CA SER A 343 30.73 9.94 -19.19
C SER A 343 29.58 10.13 -20.20
N SER A 344 28.37 10.19 -19.63
CA SER A 344 27.33 11.20 -19.87
C SER A 344 27.16 11.80 -21.28
N SER A 345 26.01 11.53 -21.88
CA SER A 345 25.20 12.58 -22.51
C SER A 345 23.78 12.07 -22.77
N TRP A 346 22.82 12.68 -22.08
CA TRP A 346 21.41 12.63 -22.47
C TRP A 346 21.26 13.41 -23.79
N GLN A 347 20.73 12.75 -24.83
CA GLN A 347 20.20 13.45 -26.00
C GLN A 347 18.74 13.09 -26.19
N THR A 348 17.93 14.11 -25.92
CA THR A 348 16.51 14.24 -26.19
C THR A 348 16.25 14.10 -27.68
N VAL A 349 15.51 13.08 -28.09
CA VAL A 349 14.97 12.98 -29.46
C VAL A 349 13.75 13.89 -29.55
N ARG A 350 13.90 15.02 -30.25
CA ARG A 350 12.79 15.88 -30.69
C ARG A 350 12.12 15.24 -31.91
N CYS A 351 10.81 15.00 -31.83
CA CYS A 351 9.95 14.78 -32.99
C CYS A 351 9.81 16.08 -33.81
N PRO A 352 10.00 16.04 -35.14
CA PRO A 352 9.55 17.10 -36.03
C PRO A 352 8.28 16.64 -36.76
N CYS A 353 7.17 17.35 -36.56
CA CYS A 353 6.17 17.55 -37.61
C CYS A 353 5.23 18.69 -37.19
N SER A 354 5.61 19.91 -37.58
CA SER A 354 4.68 21.01 -37.87
C SER A 354 4.11 20.79 -39.27
N SER A 355 2.81 20.90 -39.45
CA SER A 355 2.12 22.02 -40.13
C SER A 355 0.75 21.44 -40.56
N SER A 356 -0.39 22.12 -40.63
CA SER A 356 -0.80 23.52 -40.59
C SER A 356 -2.33 23.53 -40.61
N LEU A 357 -3.02 24.43 -39.90
CA LEU A 357 -4.12 25.22 -40.48
C LEU A 357 -4.58 26.32 -39.53
N ARG A 358 -4.97 27.42 -40.17
CA ARG A 358 -4.94 28.81 -39.71
C ARG A 358 -6.15 29.19 -38.85
N ARG A 359 -5.89 30.17 -37.98
CA ARG A 359 -6.89 31.09 -37.40
C ARG A 359 -7.46 32.02 -38.47
N SER A 360 -8.73 32.39 -38.32
CA SER A 360 -9.26 33.69 -38.72
C SER A 360 -10.09 34.25 -37.57
N HIS A 361 -9.70 35.44 -37.11
CA HIS A 361 -10.45 36.34 -36.20
C HIS A 361 -11.71 36.87 -36.91
N ALA A 362 -12.87 36.85 -36.23
CA ALA A 362 -13.58 37.98 -35.58
C ALA A 362 -14.37 38.88 -36.58
N PRO A 363 -15.44 39.61 -36.19
CA PRO A 363 -15.81 40.13 -34.86
C PRO A 363 -16.76 39.24 -34.05
#